data_AF-R7VG25-F1
#
_entry.id   AF-R7VG25-F1
#
_cell.length_a   1.000
_cell.length_b   1.000
_cell.length_c   1.000
_cell.angle_alpha   90.00
_cell.angle_beta   90.00
_cell.angle_gamma   90.00
#
_symmetry.space_group_name_H-M   'P 1'
#
loop_
_entity.id
_entity.type
_entity.pdbx_description
1 polymer ?
#
loop_
_entity_poly.entity_id
_entity_poly.type
_entity_poly.pdbx_seq_one_letter_code
_entity_poly.pdbx_strand_id
1 'polypeptide(L)'
;MEPRFSCQKPTKEPGDKQINQPPGKLTYFPIIGSRLPTSMQVLRCLMYHLREEPSQAAQPSKWDAAKLVYEQVAQFYNKASIPMVPIRKACEKMINLVEENNKLRAIPKNRRQSASTLKKLEDAKKCCQKTLQLWPKDVEHLLNSEDCKFLQSIKTDRKATFGAVDDNLDRKNKRKAIRQEMTAKRLKKLEEEKIASSASTPASPFSRVVSFERLTLFSFSAFIVQLSHAYRRTGNKIKIKINIK
;
A
#
# COMPACT_ATOMS: atom_id res chain seq x y z
N MET A 1 33.25 -51.79 -38.25
CA MET A 1 32.32 -50.94 -39.03
C MET A 1 31.76 -49.91 -38.08
N GLU A 2 32.29 -48.69 -38.09
CA GLU A 2 31.86 -47.59 -37.21
C GLU A 2 31.01 -46.59 -38.00
N PRO A 3 29.89 -46.08 -37.43
CA PRO A 3 29.12 -45.04 -38.08
C PRO A 3 29.76 -43.67 -37.85
N ARG A 4 30.04 -42.96 -38.96
CA ARG A 4 30.50 -41.57 -38.97
C ARG A 4 29.33 -40.64 -38.64
N PHE A 5 29.44 -39.88 -37.56
CA PHE A 5 28.55 -38.76 -37.26
C PHE A 5 28.88 -37.57 -38.16
N SER A 6 27.94 -37.16 -39.02
CA SER A 6 28.07 -35.95 -39.81
C SER A 6 27.62 -34.73 -39.00
N CYS A 7 28.53 -33.81 -38.72
CA CYS A 7 28.20 -32.49 -38.18
C CYS A 7 27.47 -31.67 -39.25
N GLN A 8 26.15 -31.49 -39.09
CA GLN A 8 25.40 -30.50 -39.86
C GLN A 8 25.62 -29.11 -39.26
N LYS A 9 25.99 -28.15 -40.11
CA LYS A 9 26.19 -26.74 -39.76
C LYS A 9 24.85 -26.06 -39.45
N PRO A 10 24.78 -25.15 -38.46
CA PRO A 10 23.57 -24.40 -38.16
C PRO A 10 23.28 -23.38 -39.28
N THR A 11 22.15 -23.55 -39.95
CA THR A 11 21.54 -22.55 -40.83
C THR A 11 21.09 -21.34 -40.01
N LYS A 12 21.67 -20.17 -40.32
CA LYS A 12 21.18 -18.87 -39.84
C LYS A 12 19.82 -18.60 -40.49
N GLU A 13 18.75 -18.54 -39.70
CA GLU A 13 17.46 -18.04 -40.17
C GLU A 13 17.50 -16.50 -40.27
N PRO A 14 17.17 -15.92 -41.44
CA PRO A 14 16.92 -14.49 -41.57
C PRO A 14 15.43 -14.22 -41.40
N GLY A 15 15.07 -13.45 -40.37
CA GLY A 15 13.65 -13.12 -40.17
C GLY A 15 13.41 -12.31 -38.92
N ASP A 16 13.96 -11.09 -38.87
CA ASP A 16 13.48 -10.03 -37.98
C ASP A 16 12.04 -9.69 -38.34
N LYS A 17 11.10 -10.49 -37.81
CA LYS A 17 9.69 -10.12 -37.75
C LYS A 17 9.61 -8.96 -36.76
N GLN A 18 9.54 -7.75 -37.30
CA GLN A 18 9.07 -6.59 -36.55
C GLN A 18 7.71 -6.95 -35.95
N ILE A 19 7.72 -7.23 -34.66
CA ILE A 19 6.51 -7.38 -33.86
C ILE A 19 5.87 -5.99 -33.86
N ASN A 20 4.86 -5.81 -34.69
CA ASN A 20 3.89 -4.72 -34.59
C ASN A 20 3.40 -4.70 -33.15
N GLN A 21 3.97 -3.83 -32.32
CA GLN A 21 3.49 -3.63 -30.97
C GLN A 21 2.17 -2.88 -31.09
N PRO A 22 1.04 -3.48 -30.65
CA PRO A 22 -0.24 -2.80 -30.71
C PRO A 22 -0.17 -1.50 -29.90
N PRO A 23 -0.73 -0.40 -30.45
CA PRO A 23 -0.71 0.90 -29.80
C PRO A 23 -1.53 0.85 -28.51
N GLY A 24 -0.90 1.23 -27.40
CA GLY A 24 -1.55 1.33 -26.09
C GLY A 24 -1.39 0.09 -25.21
N LYS A 25 -0.18 -0.45 -25.05
CA LYS A 25 0.12 -1.36 -23.93
C LYS A 25 -0.11 -0.61 -22.61
N LEU A 26 -1.31 -0.70 -22.07
CA LEU A 26 -1.52 -0.47 -20.65
C LEU A 26 -0.49 -1.33 -19.92
N THR A 27 0.33 -0.68 -19.11
CA THR A 27 1.36 -1.36 -18.34
C THR A 27 0.64 -2.34 -17.43
N TYR A 28 0.68 -3.62 -17.81
CA TYR A 28 0.39 -4.76 -16.97
C TYR A 28 0.96 -4.47 -15.57
N PHE A 29 0.25 -4.83 -14.51
CA PHE A 29 0.79 -4.73 -13.16
C PHE A 29 1.50 -6.05 -12.84
N PRO A 30 2.77 -6.26 -13.28
CA PRO A 30 3.45 -7.48 -12.90
C PRO A 30 3.53 -7.51 -11.39
N ILE A 31 3.33 -8.69 -10.82
CA ILE A 31 3.79 -8.94 -9.47
C ILE A 31 5.32 -8.80 -9.54
N ILE A 32 5.88 -7.81 -8.84
CA ILE A 32 7.33 -7.55 -8.81
C ILE A 32 7.88 -8.03 -7.47
N GLY A 33 9.06 -8.67 -7.49
CA GLY A 33 9.84 -9.03 -6.31
C GLY A 33 10.45 -10.44 -6.38
N SER A 34 11.14 -10.86 -5.33
CA SER A 34 11.65 -12.23 -5.14
C SER A 34 10.81 -13.06 -4.17
N ARG A 35 9.76 -12.47 -3.58
CA ARG A 35 8.96 -13.06 -2.51
C ARG A 35 7.63 -13.59 -3.02
N LEU A 36 7.09 -14.62 -2.36
CA LEU A 36 5.73 -15.11 -2.60
C LEU A 36 4.70 -13.98 -2.46
N PRO A 37 3.77 -13.81 -3.40
CA PRO A 37 2.86 -12.65 -3.43
C PRO A 37 1.88 -12.61 -2.25
N THR A 38 1.52 -11.39 -1.81
CA THR A 38 0.41 -11.22 -0.85
C THR A 38 -0.95 -11.33 -1.50
N SER A 39 -1.94 -11.66 -0.68
CA SER A 39 -3.35 -11.54 -1.04
C SER A 39 -3.70 -10.17 -1.63
N MET A 40 -3.12 -9.07 -1.13
CA MET A 40 -3.30 -7.72 -1.70
C MET A 40 -2.70 -7.58 -3.11
N GLN A 41 -1.50 -8.11 -3.35
CA GLN A 41 -0.85 -8.05 -4.68
C GLN A 41 -1.68 -8.83 -5.70
N VAL A 42 -2.10 -10.04 -5.34
CA VAL A 42 -2.94 -10.90 -6.18
C VAL A 42 -4.31 -10.26 -6.43
N LEU A 43 -4.95 -9.71 -5.40
CA LEU A 43 -6.23 -9.01 -5.52
C LEU A 43 -6.13 -7.82 -6.49
N ARG A 44 -5.08 -7.00 -6.40
CA ARG A 44 -4.88 -5.87 -7.32
C ARG A 44 -4.69 -6.32 -8.76
N CYS A 45 -3.87 -7.35 -8.99
CA CYS A 45 -3.66 -7.92 -10.31
C CYS A 45 -4.96 -8.49 -10.89
N LEU A 46 -5.74 -9.21 -10.08
CA LEU A 46 -7.02 -9.77 -10.51
C LEU A 46 -8.05 -8.68 -10.80
N MET A 47 -8.15 -7.66 -9.94
CA MET A 47 -9.03 -6.51 -10.18
C MET A 47 -8.64 -5.69 -11.41
N TYR A 48 -7.37 -5.70 -11.82
CA TYR A 48 -6.91 -5.06 -13.04
C TYR A 48 -7.46 -5.80 -14.26
N HIS A 49 -7.26 -7.11 -14.35
CA HIS A 49 -7.80 -7.92 -15.46
C HIS A 49 -9.33 -7.93 -15.51
N LEU A 50 -10.00 -7.83 -14.36
CA LEU A 50 -11.46 -7.68 -14.28
C LEU A 50 -11.97 -6.27 -14.64
N ARG A 51 -11.08 -5.29 -14.81
CA ARG A 51 -11.42 -3.92 -15.20
C ARG A 51 -10.93 -3.57 -16.61
N GLU A 52 -10.09 -4.41 -17.21
CA GLU A 52 -9.54 -4.14 -18.54
C GLU A 52 -10.68 -3.91 -19.55
N GLU A 53 -10.36 -3.01 -20.48
CA GLU A 53 -11.18 -1.89 -20.92
C GLU A 53 -12.56 -2.16 -21.57
N PRO A 54 -13.45 -1.13 -21.60
CA PRO A 54 -14.69 -1.15 -22.39
C PRO A 54 -14.50 -1.35 -23.91
N SER A 55 -13.25 -1.28 -24.39
CA SER A 55 -12.88 -1.49 -25.80
C SER A 55 -12.80 -2.97 -26.19
N GLN A 56 -12.73 -3.90 -25.22
CA GLN A 56 -12.84 -5.33 -25.49
C GLN A 56 -14.31 -5.77 -25.39
N ALA A 57 -14.81 -6.41 -26.45
CA ALA A 57 -16.22 -6.75 -26.65
C ALA A 57 -16.83 -7.68 -25.57
N ALA A 58 -16.01 -8.30 -24.72
CA ALA A 58 -16.46 -9.11 -23.59
C ALA A 58 -15.52 -8.96 -22.40
N GLN A 59 -16.07 -8.60 -21.24
CA GLN A 59 -15.34 -8.64 -19.98
C GLN A 59 -14.91 -10.08 -19.69
N PRO A 60 -13.62 -10.34 -19.34
CA PRO A 60 -13.16 -11.68 -19.07
C PRO A 60 -13.91 -12.26 -17.87
N SER A 61 -14.18 -13.57 -17.90
CA SER A 61 -14.81 -14.23 -16.75
C SER A 61 -13.88 -14.14 -15.53
N LYS A 62 -14.45 -14.17 -14.32
CA LYS A 62 -13.66 -14.23 -13.08
C LYS A 62 -12.67 -15.40 -13.08
N TRP A 63 -13.05 -16.49 -13.72
CA TRP A 63 -12.23 -17.69 -13.84
C TRP A 63 -11.02 -17.47 -14.75
N ASP A 64 -11.24 -16.90 -15.93
CA ASP A 64 -10.18 -16.63 -16.89
C ASP A 64 -9.18 -15.61 -16.34
N ALA A 65 -9.68 -14.55 -15.72
CA ALA A 65 -8.85 -13.57 -15.03
C ALA A 65 -8.03 -14.22 -13.89
N ALA A 66 -8.64 -15.11 -13.09
CA ALA A 66 -7.94 -15.83 -12.03
C ALA A 66 -6.88 -16.79 -12.58
N LYS A 67 -7.14 -17.45 -13.72
CA LYS A 67 -6.19 -18.33 -14.40
C LYS A 67 -4.96 -17.54 -14.88
N LEU A 68 -5.16 -16.37 -15.50
CA LEU A 68 -4.08 -15.49 -15.92
C LEU A 68 -3.22 -15.07 -14.72
N VAL A 69 -3.84 -14.69 -13.60
CA VAL A 69 -3.10 -14.31 -12.39
C VAL A 69 -2.38 -15.52 -11.76
N TYR A 70 -2.98 -16.71 -11.81
CA TYR A 70 -2.36 -17.94 -11.33
C TYR A 70 -1.04 -18.23 -12.05
N GLU A 71 -0.99 -18.10 -13.37
CA GLU A 71 0.23 -18.32 -14.16
C GLU A 71 1.36 -17.38 -13.75
N GLN A 72 1.05 -16.13 -13.42
CA GLN A 72 2.05 -15.17 -12.89
C GLN A 72 2.55 -15.57 -11.51
N VAL A 73 1.60 -15.92 -10.63
CA VAL A 73 1.90 -16.30 -9.25
C VAL A 73 2.73 -17.59 -9.22
N ALA A 74 2.45 -18.54 -10.11
CA ALA A 74 3.14 -19.82 -10.20
C ALA A 74 4.65 -19.67 -10.41
N GLN A 75 5.09 -18.63 -11.13
CA GLN A 75 6.52 -18.35 -11.31
C GLN A 75 7.25 -18.10 -9.98
N PHE A 76 6.60 -17.48 -9.00
CA PHE A 76 7.18 -17.24 -7.67
C PHE A 76 7.29 -18.52 -6.85
N TYR A 77 6.26 -19.36 -6.95
CA TYR A 77 6.21 -20.65 -6.26
C TYR A 77 7.24 -21.63 -6.80
N ASN A 78 7.35 -21.71 -8.13
CA ASN A 78 8.34 -22.55 -8.80
C ASN A 78 9.76 -22.11 -8.46
N LYS A 79 10.03 -20.79 -8.40
CA LYS A 79 11.34 -20.25 -7.97
C LYS A 79 11.67 -20.57 -6.50
N ALA A 80 10.65 -20.70 -5.67
CA ALA A 80 10.79 -21.03 -4.25
C ALA A 80 10.77 -22.55 -3.99
N SER A 81 10.65 -23.39 -5.03
CA SER A 81 10.51 -24.85 -4.90
C SER A 81 9.35 -25.28 -4.00
N ILE A 82 8.27 -24.48 -3.89
CA ILE A 82 7.12 -24.79 -3.04
C ILE A 82 6.02 -25.42 -3.89
N PRO A 83 5.53 -26.62 -3.53
CA PRO A 83 4.45 -27.27 -4.27
C PRO A 83 3.15 -26.47 -4.14
N MET A 84 2.48 -26.27 -5.27
CA MET A 84 1.21 -25.55 -5.33
C MET A 84 0.01 -26.50 -5.26
N VAL A 85 -1.12 -25.98 -4.76
CA VAL A 85 -2.41 -26.64 -4.90
C VAL A 85 -2.85 -26.68 -6.37
N PRO A 86 -3.73 -27.62 -6.76
CA PRO A 86 -4.29 -27.67 -8.11
C PRO A 86 -4.89 -26.33 -8.54
N ILE A 87 -4.74 -25.99 -9.82
CA ILE A 87 -5.15 -24.70 -10.41
C ILE A 87 -6.59 -24.32 -10.05
N ARG A 88 -7.50 -25.29 -10.04
CA ARG A 88 -8.92 -25.10 -9.68
C ARG A 88 -9.07 -24.50 -8.28
N LYS A 89 -8.45 -25.13 -7.27
CA LYS A 89 -8.48 -24.66 -5.87
C LYS A 89 -7.77 -23.33 -5.69
N ALA A 90 -6.70 -23.09 -6.45
CA ALA A 90 -5.99 -21.81 -6.42
C ALA A 90 -6.86 -20.67 -6.96
N CYS A 91 -7.52 -20.89 -8.12
CA CYS A 91 -8.42 -19.91 -8.73
C CYS A 91 -9.63 -19.62 -7.82
N GLU A 92 -10.25 -20.65 -7.23
CA GLU A 92 -11.33 -20.50 -6.24
C GLU A 92 -10.89 -19.59 -5.08
N LYS A 93 -9.69 -19.80 -4.52
CA LYS A 93 -9.14 -18.92 -3.47
C LYS A 93 -8.99 -17.48 -3.94
N MET A 94 -8.51 -17.24 -5.16
CA MET A 94 -8.34 -15.88 -5.70
C MET A 94 -9.68 -15.19 -5.95
N ILE A 95 -10.68 -15.92 -6.46
CA ILE A 95 -12.03 -15.43 -6.67
C ILE A 95 -12.67 -15.06 -5.32
N ASN A 96 -12.52 -15.90 -4.30
CA ASN A 96 -13.00 -15.61 -2.95
C ASN A 96 -12.42 -14.30 -2.40
N LEU A 97 -11.15 -13.98 -2.69
CA LEU A 97 -10.56 -12.68 -2.28
C LEU A 97 -11.29 -11.49 -2.92
N VAL A 98 -11.65 -11.59 -4.21
CA VAL A 98 -12.40 -10.54 -4.91
C VAL A 98 -13.80 -10.39 -4.33
N GLU A 99 -14.46 -11.51 -4.02
CA GLU A 99 -15.80 -11.51 -3.46
C GLU A 99 -15.85 -10.90 -2.07
N GLU A 100 -14.91 -11.28 -1.19
CA GLU A 100 -14.75 -10.63 0.12
C GLU A 100 -14.43 -9.14 -0.01
N ASN A 101 -13.59 -8.74 -0.98
CA ASN A 101 -13.34 -7.33 -1.25
C ASN A 101 -14.61 -6.59 -1.70
N ASN A 102 -15.40 -7.20 -2.59
CA ASN A 102 -16.65 -6.61 -3.07
C ASN A 102 -17.68 -6.44 -1.95
N LYS A 103 -17.79 -7.42 -1.03
CA LYS A 103 -18.62 -7.30 0.18
C LYS A 103 -18.23 -6.07 1.01
N LEU A 104 -16.93 -5.81 1.19
CA LEU A 104 -16.44 -4.63 1.92
C LEU A 104 -16.70 -3.33 1.16
N ARG A 105 -16.55 -3.33 -0.17
CA ARG A 105 -16.82 -2.16 -1.02
C ARG A 105 -18.31 -1.80 -1.05
N ALA A 106 -19.19 -2.79 -0.96
CA ALA A 106 -20.64 -2.62 -0.90
C ALA A 106 -21.13 -1.93 0.38
N ILE A 107 -20.31 -1.85 1.44
CA ILE A 107 -20.69 -1.17 2.67
C ILE A 107 -20.86 0.35 2.40
N PRO A 108 -22.04 0.94 2.68
CA PRO A 108 -22.29 2.37 2.49
C PRO A 108 -21.33 3.23 3.30
N LYS A 109 -20.90 4.37 2.74
CA LYS A 109 -19.92 5.27 3.38
C LYS A 109 -20.30 5.65 4.81
N ASN A 110 -21.58 5.95 5.06
CA ASN A 110 -22.10 6.35 6.37
C ASN A 110 -21.95 5.25 7.43
N ARG A 111 -21.95 3.98 7.03
CA ARG A 111 -21.80 2.83 7.94
C ARG A 111 -20.34 2.42 8.19
N ARG A 112 -19.39 2.98 7.43
CA ARG A 112 -17.96 2.59 7.54
C ARG A 112 -17.31 3.01 8.85
N GLN A 113 -17.89 4.00 9.53
CA GLN A 113 -17.37 4.49 10.82
C GLN A 113 -17.87 3.68 12.02
N SER A 114 -18.80 2.73 11.85
CA SER A 114 -19.24 1.90 12.97
C SER A 114 -18.10 1.03 13.47
N ALA A 115 -17.97 0.84 14.79
CA ALA A 115 -16.91 0.05 15.40
C ALA A 115 -16.83 -1.38 14.81
N SER A 116 -17.98 -2.00 14.56
CA SER A 116 -18.08 -3.32 13.92
C SER A 116 -17.53 -3.34 12.49
N THR A 117 -17.76 -2.29 11.71
CA THR A 117 -17.27 -2.18 10.33
C THR A 117 -15.77 -1.88 10.30
N LEU A 118 -15.30 -1.01 11.18
CA LEU A 118 -13.87 -0.73 11.33
C LEU A 118 -13.08 -2.00 11.68
N LYS A 119 -13.60 -2.81 12.61
CA LYS A 119 -13.01 -4.12 12.94
C LYS A 119 -12.92 -5.02 11.70
N LYS A 120 -14.01 -5.17 10.93
CA LYS A 120 -14.02 -5.96 9.69
C LYS A 120 -13.03 -5.43 8.65
N LEU A 121 -12.92 -4.11 8.49
CA LEU A 121 -11.96 -3.49 7.56
C LEU A 121 -10.52 -3.76 8.00
N GLU A 122 -10.23 -3.69 9.30
CA GLU A 122 -8.90 -3.97 9.83
C GLU A 122 -8.55 -5.46 9.73
N ASP A 123 -9.50 -6.36 10.00
CA ASP A 123 -9.33 -7.80 9.84
C ASP A 123 -9.09 -8.16 8.36
N ALA A 124 -9.83 -7.56 7.43
CA ALA A 124 -9.63 -7.72 6.01
C ALA A 124 -8.28 -7.18 5.54
N LYS A 125 -7.84 -6.03 6.06
CA LYS A 125 -6.52 -5.45 5.78
C LYS A 125 -5.40 -6.37 6.25
N LYS A 126 -5.50 -6.93 7.47
CA LYS A 126 -4.57 -7.94 7.99
C LYS A 126 -4.56 -9.19 7.11
N CYS A 127 -5.72 -9.68 6.69
CA CYS A 127 -5.83 -10.82 5.77
C CYS A 127 -5.15 -10.53 4.42
N CYS A 128 -5.34 -9.32 3.87
CA CYS A 128 -4.74 -8.91 2.61
C CYS A 128 -3.20 -8.73 2.69
N GLN A 129 -2.67 -8.43 3.88
CA GLN A 129 -1.23 -8.29 4.13
C GLN A 129 -0.50 -9.63 4.27
N LYS A 130 -1.23 -10.73 4.48
CA LYS A 130 -0.64 -12.07 4.55
C LYS A 130 -0.27 -12.60 3.16
N THR A 131 0.75 -13.44 3.14
CA THR A 131 1.13 -14.21 1.95
C THR A 131 -0.06 -15.08 1.50
N LEU A 132 -0.36 -15.07 0.21
CA LEU A 132 -1.46 -15.88 -0.31
C LEU A 132 -1.08 -17.35 -0.27
N GLN A 133 -1.69 -18.14 0.62
CA GLN A 133 -1.32 -19.54 0.82
C GLN A 133 -1.88 -20.43 -0.30
N LEU A 134 -1.10 -20.65 -1.36
CA LEU A 134 -1.44 -21.54 -2.49
C LEU A 134 -0.75 -22.91 -2.42
N TRP A 135 -0.31 -23.33 -1.24
CA TRP A 135 0.31 -24.64 -1.02
C TRP A 135 -0.63 -25.60 -0.24
N PRO A 136 -0.43 -26.92 -0.33
CA PRO A 136 -1.16 -27.90 0.48
C PRO A 136 -0.95 -27.68 1.98
N LYS A 137 -1.91 -28.09 2.83
CA LYS A 137 -1.77 -27.94 4.29
C LYS A 137 -0.55 -28.67 4.84
N ASP A 138 -0.23 -29.81 4.23
CA ASP A 138 0.82 -30.73 4.68
C ASP A 138 2.18 -30.45 4.04
N VAL A 139 2.37 -29.26 3.46
CA VAL A 139 3.60 -28.90 2.75
C VAL A 139 4.85 -28.99 3.63
N GLU A 140 4.70 -28.79 4.94
CA GLU A 140 5.83 -28.84 5.89
C GLU A 140 6.45 -30.23 6.00
N HIS A 141 5.69 -31.28 5.68
CA HIS A 141 6.21 -32.65 5.63
C HIS A 141 6.92 -32.99 4.31
N LEU A 142 6.71 -32.16 3.28
CA LEU A 142 7.27 -32.35 1.93
C LEU A 142 8.55 -31.54 1.70
N LEU A 143 8.85 -30.60 2.61
CA LEU A 143 9.97 -29.66 2.49
C LEU A 143 11.12 -30.04 3.42
N ASN A 144 12.33 -29.62 3.06
CA ASN A 144 13.50 -29.75 3.92
C ASN A 144 13.36 -28.86 5.17
N SER A 145 14.11 -29.15 6.22
CA SER A 145 14.05 -28.39 7.48
C SER A 145 14.38 -26.90 7.31
N GLU A 146 15.28 -26.55 6.39
CA GLU A 146 15.63 -25.17 6.04
C GLU A 146 14.48 -24.47 5.29
N ASP A 147 13.89 -25.14 4.30
CA ASP A 147 12.75 -24.63 3.53
C ASP A 147 11.50 -24.45 4.42
N CYS A 148 11.31 -25.31 5.41
CA CYS A 148 10.28 -25.16 6.42
C CYS A 148 10.46 -23.88 7.26
N LYS A 149 11.69 -23.59 7.71
CA LYS A 149 12.00 -22.33 8.40
C LYS A 149 11.75 -21.13 7.50
N PHE A 150 12.15 -21.22 6.23
CA PHE A 150 11.88 -20.18 5.24
C PHE A 150 10.37 -19.97 5.05
N LEU A 151 9.59 -21.03 4.84
CA LEU A 151 8.15 -20.95 4.67
C LEU A 151 7.45 -20.35 5.90
N GLN A 152 7.87 -20.73 7.11
CA GLN A 152 7.38 -20.16 8.36
C GLN A 152 7.70 -18.66 8.47
N SER A 153 8.90 -18.23 8.03
CA SER A 153 9.28 -16.82 8.01
C SER A 153 8.43 -15.98 7.04
N ILE A 154 7.87 -16.59 5.99
CA ILE A 154 7.02 -15.91 5.01
C ILE A 154 5.53 -15.94 5.39
N LYS A 155 5.13 -16.89 6.26
CA LYS A 155 3.76 -17.00 6.80
C LYS A 155 3.43 -15.87 7.77
N THR A 156 4.42 -15.42 8.55
CA THR A 156 4.27 -14.34 9.53
C THR A 156 4.25 -12.96 8.86
N ASP A 157 4.15 -11.89 9.67
CA ASP A 157 4.29 -10.52 9.15
C ASP A 157 5.54 -10.47 8.28
N ARG A 158 5.36 -10.04 7.02
CA ARG A 158 6.41 -9.88 5.98
C ARG A 158 7.40 -8.78 6.38
N LYS A 159 7.95 -8.85 7.60
CA LYS A 159 9.19 -8.16 7.94
C LYS A 159 10.19 -8.71 6.97
N ALA A 160 10.66 -7.80 6.13
CA ALA A 160 11.73 -8.13 5.24
C ALA A 160 12.87 -8.69 6.11
N THR A 161 13.42 -9.82 5.68
CA THR A 161 14.62 -10.40 6.26
C THR A 161 15.84 -9.80 5.58
N PHE A 162 15.89 -8.48 5.38
CA PHE A 162 17.18 -7.80 5.19
C PHE A 162 17.88 -7.59 6.55
N GLY A 163 17.52 -8.39 7.56
CA GLY A 163 18.10 -8.42 8.90
C GLY A 163 18.24 -7.02 9.49
N ALA A 164 19.48 -6.57 9.62
CA ALA A 164 19.85 -5.29 10.20
C ALA A 164 19.19 -4.06 9.55
N VAL A 165 18.88 -4.10 8.25
CA VAL A 165 18.26 -2.96 7.54
C VAL A 165 16.81 -2.76 7.99
N ASP A 166 16.06 -3.85 8.08
CA ASP A 166 14.66 -3.81 8.51
C ASP A 166 14.54 -3.51 9.99
N ASP A 167 15.45 -4.04 10.81
CA ASP A 167 15.55 -3.69 12.22
C ASP A 167 15.85 -2.20 12.42
N ASN A 168 16.73 -1.63 11.59
CA ASN A 168 17.02 -0.20 11.62
C ASN A 168 15.80 0.65 11.21
N LEU A 169 15.05 0.20 10.21
CA LEU A 169 13.82 0.88 9.79
C LEU A 169 12.75 0.81 10.89
N ASP A 170 12.56 -0.35 11.51
CA ASP A 170 11.65 -0.54 12.64
C ASP A 170 12.05 0.32 13.83
N ARG A 171 13.34 0.35 14.18
CA ARG A 171 13.87 1.23 15.23
C ARG A 171 13.60 2.70 14.89
N LYS A 172 13.77 3.12 13.64
CA LYS A 172 13.50 4.50 13.19
C LYS A 172 12.02 4.84 13.29
N ASN A 173 11.14 3.92 12.91
CA ASN A 173 9.68 4.08 13.02
C ASN A 173 9.24 4.17 14.48
N LYS A 174 9.75 3.28 15.35
CA LYS A 174 9.49 3.33 16.81
C LYS A 174 9.94 4.65 17.42
N ARG A 175 11.16 5.11 17.09
CA ARG A 175 11.67 6.43 17.53
C ARG A 175 10.76 7.57 17.06
N LYS A 176 10.25 7.51 15.84
CA LYS A 176 9.32 8.52 15.30
C LYS A 176 7.98 8.51 16.05
N ALA A 177 7.41 7.33 16.31
CA ALA A 177 6.17 7.18 17.07
C ALA A 177 6.30 7.72 18.50
N ILE A 178 7.39 7.36 19.20
CA ILE A 178 7.69 7.87 20.55
C ILE A 178 7.80 9.41 20.55
N ARG A 179 8.49 9.99 19.56
CA ARG A 179 8.58 11.45 19.43
C ARG A 179 7.21 12.10 19.22
N GLN A 180 6.37 11.51 18.37
CA GLN A 180 5.01 12.00 18.13
C GLN A 180 4.15 11.93 19.39
N GLU A 181 4.24 10.84 20.14
CA GLU A 181 3.52 10.67 21.41
C GLU A 181 3.99 11.71 22.46
N MET A 182 5.31 11.91 22.60
CA MET A 182 5.88 12.93 23.47
C MET A 182 5.41 14.34 23.09
N THR A 183 5.36 14.67 21.80
CA THR A 183 4.85 15.97 21.35
C THR A 183 3.37 16.14 21.63
N ALA A 184 2.56 15.08 21.45
CA ALA A 184 1.13 15.12 21.76
C ALA A 184 0.88 15.32 23.26
N LYS A 185 1.64 14.63 24.13
CA LYS A 185 1.57 14.81 25.59
C LYS A 185 1.93 16.24 26.01
N ARG A 186 2.96 16.83 25.39
CA ARG A 186 3.35 18.24 25.66
C ARG A 186 2.28 19.24 25.25
N LEU A 187 1.69 19.07 24.07
CA LEU A 187 0.61 19.94 23.60
C LEU A 187 -0.62 19.86 24.51
N LYS A 188 -1.00 18.64 24.93
CA LYS A 188 -2.11 18.44 25.85
C LYS A 188 -1.88 19.16 27.20
N LYS A 189 -0.66 19.07 27.74
CA LYS A 189 -0.31 19.75 29.00
C LYS A 189 -0.41 21.28 28.88
N LEU A 190 0.07 21.85 27.77
CA LEU A 190 -0.03 23.30 27.52
C LEU A 190 -1.48 23.77 27.39
N GLU A 191 -2.34 22.96 26.80
CA GLU A 191 -3.78 23.24 26.70
C GLU A 191 -4.45 23.23 28.08
N GLU A 192 -4.14 22.24 28.92
CA GLU A 192 -4.61 22.15 30.31
C GLU A 192 -4.14 23.36 31.15
N GLU A 193 -2.86 23.77 31.02
CA GLU A 193 -2.30 24.95 31.69
C GLU A 193 -2.99 26.25 31.22
N LYS A 194 -3.29 26.38 29.91
CA LYS A 194 -4.01 27.54 29.38
C LYS A 194 -5.42 27.63 29.94
N ILE A 195 -6.16 26.52 30.01
CA ILE A 195 -7.50 26.48 30.59
C ILE A 195 -7.46 26.86 32.07
N ALA A 196 -6.52 26.30 32.84
CA ALA A 196 -6.34 26.62 34.26
C ALA A 196 -6.04 28.11 34.49
N SER A 197 -5.16 28.70 33.67
CA SER A 197 -4.83 30.13 33.76
C SER A 197 -6.00 31.06 33.41
N SER A 198 -6.89 30.64 32.49
CA SER A 198 -8.08 31.42 32.14
C SER A 198 -9.18 31.37 33.21
N ALA A 199 -9.28 30.28 33.96
CA ALA A 199 -10.25 30.11 35.04
C ALA A 199 -9.89 30.88 36.32
N SER A 200 -8.62 31.23 36.51
CA SER A 200 -8.14 31.97 37.69
C SER A 200 -8.12 33.49 37.51
N THR A 201 -8.98 34.05 36.65
CA THR A 201 -9.16 35.51 36.61
C THR A 201 -10.15 35.90 37.71
N PRO A 202 -9.69 36.39 38.88
CA PRO A 202 -10.62 36.93 39.87
C PRO A 202 -11.37 38.08 39.21
N ALA A 203 -12.70 38.07 39.32
CA ALA A 203 -13.55 39.18 38.94
C ALA A 203 -13.11 40.40 39.76
N SER A 204 -12.22 41.21 39.20
CA SER A 204 -11.84 42.50 39.76
C SER A 204 -13.01 43.45 39.51
N PRO A 205 -13.67 43.96 40.57
CA PRO A 205 -14.61 45.06 40.42
C PRO A 205 -13.79 46.35 40.38
N PHE A 206 -14.13 47.27 39.46
CA PHE A 206 -13.49 48.58 39.22
C PHE A 206 -12.12 48.50 38.49
N SER A 207 -11.83 49.26 37.44
CA SER A 207 -12.30 50.61 37.12
C SER A 207 -12.01 50.98 35.66
N ARG A 208 -12.86 51.88 35.14
CA ARG A 208 -12.64 52.88 34.08
C ARG A 208 -12.34 52.42 32.65
N VAL A 209 -13.39 52.61 31.85
CA VAL A 209 -13.36 53.02 30.45
C VAL A 209 -12.33 54.14 30.28
N VAL A 210 -11.20 53.82 29.64
CA VAL A 210 -10.39 54.81 28.92
C VAL A 210 -10.47 54.41 27.46
N SER A 211 -11.24 55.19 26.73
CA SER A 211 -11.33 55.16 25.28
C SER A 211 -9.95 55.39 24.68
N PHE A 212 -9.41 54.36 24.03
CA PHE A 212 -8.26 54.50 23.13
C PHE A 212 -8.76 54.37 21.69
N GLU A 213 -9.37 55.47 21.21
CA GLU A 213 -9.43 55.74 19.79
C GLU A 213 -8.03 56.07 19.27
N ARG A 214 -7.75 55.65 18.03
CA ARG A 214 -6.53 55.87 17.22
C ARG A 214 -5.37 54.90 17.41
N LEU A 215 -5.26 53.98 16.45
CA LEU A 215 -4.17 53.84 15.47
C LEU A 215 -4.35 52.48 14.77
N THR A 216 -5.24 52.39 13.78
CA THR A 216 -4.86 52.39 12.35
C THR A 216 -3.41 51.97 12.06
N LEU A 217 -3.27 50.89 11.29
CA LEU A 217 -2.11 50.59 10.43
C LEU A 217 -0.80 50.20 11.11
N PHE A 218 -0.81 49.26 12.07
CA PHE A 218 0.39 48.47 12.36
C PHE A 218 0.17 46.98 12.10
N SER A 219 0.86 46.51 11.05
CA SER A 219 1.34 45.14 10.88
C SER A 219 0.47 44.11 10.11
N PHE A 220 -0.08 44.50 8.96
CA PHE A 220 -0.31 43.51 7.88
C PHE A 220 1.01 42.87 7.39
N SER A 221 2.16 43.52 7.64
CA SER A 221 3.49 43.01 7.27
C SER A 221 3.94 41.80 8.10
N ALA A 222 3.69 41.73 9.41
CA ALA A 222 4.08 40.55 10.20
C ALA A 222 3.28 39.29 9.84
N PHE A 223 2.02 39.44 9.40
CA PHE A 223 1.19 38.31 8.99
C PHE A 223 1.67 37.69 7.66
N ILE A 224 2.15 38.52 6.72
CA ILE A 224 2.76 38.07 5.45
C ILE A 224 4.08 37.31 5.71
N VAL A 225 4.88 37.75 6.68
CA VAL A 225 6.17 37.11 7.02
C VAL A 225 5.96 35.74 7.69
N GLN A 226 4.95 35.59 8.55
CA GLN A 226 4.62 34.29 9.16
C GLN A 226 4.08 33.27 8.15
N LEU A 227 3.27 33.69 7.16
CA LEU A 227 2.86 32.79 6.07
C LEU A 227 4.06 32.33 5.23
N SER A 228 5.01 33.22 4.93
CA SER A 228 6.17 32.88 4.11
C SER A 228 7.07 31.81 4.74
N HIS A 229 7.22 31.80 6.07
CA HIS A 229 8.08 30.84 6.76
C HIS A 229 7.44 29.44 6.89
N ALA A 230 6.11 29.33 6.94
CA ALA A 230 5.40 28.05 6.93
C ALA A 230 5.46 27.34 5.55
N TYR A 231 5.52 28.11 4.46
CA TYR A 231 5.45 27.59 3.09
C TYR A 231 6.75 27.00 2.55
N ARG A 232 7.91 27.31 3.16
CA ARG A 232 9.21 26.74 2.72
C ARG A 232 9.35 25.25 3.01
N ARG A 233 8.45 24.64 3.78
CA ARG A 233 8.54 23.23 4.20
C ARG A 233 7.84 22.22 3.30
N THR A 234 6.96 22.64 2.38
CA THR A 234 6.05 21.70 1.67
C THR A 234 6.31 21.51 0.18
N GLY A 235 7.27 22.22 -0.42
CA GLY A 235 7.77 21.93 -1.78
C GLY A 235 6.80 22.14 -2.95
N ASN A 236 5.53 22.47 -2.69
CA ASN A 236 4.51 22.67 -3.72
C ASN A 236 4.44 24.15 -4.15
N LYS A 237 4.65 24.44 -5.44
CA LYS A 237 4.51 25.78 -6.03
C LYS A 237 3.03 26.11 -6.22
N ILE A 238 2.51 27.07 -5.47
CA ILE A 238 1.17 27.65 -5.70
C ILE A 238 1.35 29.09 -6.22
N LYS A 239 0.73 29.43 -7.35
CA LYS A 239 0.66 30.81 -7.87
C LYS A 239 -0.53 31.52 -7.22
N ILE A 240 -0.27 32.53 -6.39
CA ILE A 240 -1.31 33.40 -5.82
C ILE A 240 -1.36 34.68 -6.65
N LYS A 241 -2.53 35.00 -7.22
CA LYS A 241 -2.78 36.23 -7.98
C LYS A 241 -3.56 37.18 -7.09
N ILE A 242 -2.93 38.24 -6.60
CA ILE A 242 -3.58 39.25 -5.75
C ILE A 242 -4.01 40.39 -6.68
N ASN A 243 -5.32 40.60 -6.83
CA ASN A 243 -5.87 41.78 -7.49
C ASN A 243 -6.09 42.86 -6.43
N ILE A 244 -5.36 43.96 -6.55
CA ILE A 244 -5.56 45.16 -5.75
C ILE A 244 -6.46 46.08 -6.60
N LYS A 245 -7.62 46.44 -6.05
CA LYS A 245 -8.52 47.44 -6.63
C LYS A 245 -8.20 48.81 -6.05
#